data_AF-A0A2S7I884-F1
#
_entry.id   AF-A0A2S7I884-F1
#
_cell.length_a   1.000
_cell.length_b   1.000
_cell.length_c   1.000
_cell.angle_alpha   90.00
_cell.angle_beta   90.00
_cell.angle_gamma   90.00
#
_symmetry.space_group_name_H-M   'P 1'
#
loop_
_entity.id
_entity.type
_entity.pdbx_description
1 polymer ?
#
loop_
_entity_poly.entity_id
_entity_poly.type
_entity_poly.pdbx_seq_one_letter_code
_entity_poly.pdbx_strand_id
1 'polypeptide(L)'
;MPGSPMTAFIVKNTSEKPISFSASVIKMSQTFGPQEVTNSFTVKAKDSIIVRQTYFKKDGENPQNWFSKFDIFPVEGIEMNNPNLAENWKKTSNENVPTYTFTINK
;
A
#
# COMPACT_ATOMS: atom_id res chain seq x y z
N MET A 1 -22.40 -10.35 -11.19
CA MET A 1 -22.12 -8.93 -11.52
C MET A 1 -20.69 -8.86 -12.00
N PRO A 2 -20.39 -8.40 -13.24
CA PRO A 2 -19.02 -8.30 -13.69
C PRO A 2 -18.30 -7.22 -12.90
N GLY A 3 -17.12 -7.57 -12.36
CA GLY A 3 -16.38 -6.85 -11.33
C GLY A 3 -16.04 -5.41 -11.70
N SER A 4 -16.49 -4.48 -10.85
CA SER A 4 -16.09 -3.08 -10.91
C SER A 4 -14.56 -2.95 -10.81
N PRO A 5 -13.92 -2.02 -11.52
CA PRO A 5 -12.48 -1.83 -11.43
C PRO A 5 -12.07 -1.47 -9.99
N MET A 6 -11.14 -2.24 -9.42
CA MET A 6 -10.68 -2.10 -8.03
C MET A 6 -9.22 -1.66 -7.97
N THR A 7 -8.96 -0.40 -7.65
CA THR A 7 -7.60 0.07 -7.40
C THR A 7 -6.91 -0.78 -6.33
N ALA A 8 -5.74 -1.31 -6.65
CA ALA A 8 -4.94 -2.16 -5.77
C ALA A 8 -3.65 -1.44 -5.33
N PHE A 9 -3.29 -1.62 -4.07
CA PHE A 9 -2.04 -1.14 -3.49
C PHE A 9 -1.21 -2.33 -3.06
N ILE A 10 -0.02 -2.42 -3.65
CA ILE A 10 0.92 -3.52 -3.46
C ILE A 10 2.16 -2.98 -2.76
N VAL A 11 2.67 -3.74 -1.80
CA VAL A 11 3.98 -3.50 -1.19
C VAL A 11 4.90 -4.64 -1.61
N LYS A 12 6.03 -4.27 -2.21
CA LYS A 12 7.04 -5.18 -2.75
C LYS A 12 8.31 -5.09 -1.92
N ASN A 13 8.89 -6.24 -1.61
CA ASN A 13 10.19 -6.37 -0.98
C ASN A 13 11.17 -6.98 -1.98
N THR A 14 12.26 -6.29 -2.29
CA THR A 14 13.33 -6.79 -3.17
C THR A 14 14.53 -7.31 -2.40
N SER A 15 14.57 -7.13 -1.08
CA SER A 15 15.65 -7.60 -0.22
C SER A 15 15.61 -9.10 0.04
N GLU A 16 16.70 -9.63 0.59
CA GLU A 16 16.86 -11.03 1.00
C GLU A 16 16.25 -11.32 2.39
N LYS A 17 15.75 -10.31 3.12
CA LYS A 17 15.17 -10.47 4.44
C LYS A 17 13.68 -10.12 4.42
N PRO A 18 12.83 -10.76 5.24
CA PRO A 18 11.45 -10.30 5.40
C PRO A 18 11.42 -8.91 6.04
N ILE A 19 10.48 -8.07 5.59
CA ILE A 19 10.28 -6.72 6.14
C ILE A 19 8.84 -6.61 6.60
N SER A 20 8.64 -6.16 7.83
CA SER A 20 7.32 -5.93 8.41
C SER A 20 6.99 -4.45 8.41
N PHE A 21 5.71 -4.13 8.34
CA PHE A 21 5.22 -2.76 8.49
C PHE A 21 3.76 -2.78 8.95
N SER A 22 3.28 -1.63 9.41
CA SER A 22 1.87 -1.39 9.70
C SER A 22 1.35 -0.27 8.80
N ALA A 23 0.13 -0.44 8.30
CA ALA A 23 -0.53 0.56 7.46
C ALA A 23 -1.94 0.84 7.98
N SER A 24 -2.27 2.13 8.10
CA SER A 24 -3.56 2.60 8.60
C SER A 24 -4.39 3.23 7.50
N VAL A 25 -5.70 3.01 7.55
CA VAL A 25 -6.65 3.56 6.60
C VAL A 25 -7.86 4.13 7.33
N ILE A 26 -8.38 5.26 6.85
CA ILE A 26 -9.68 5.77 7.33
C ILE A 26 -10.80 4.99 6.64
N LYS A 27 -11.63 4.31 7.42
CA LYS A 27 -12.89 3.69 6.98
C LYS A 27 -14.06 4.49 7.51
N MET A 28 -15.03 4.76 6.63
CA MET A 28 -16.26 5.44 7.03
C MET A 28 -17.26 4.41 7.54
N SER A 29 -17.50 4.41 8.86
CA SER A 29 -18.57 3.65 9.49
C SER A 29 -19.87 4.45 9.45
N GLN A 30 -20.99 3.82 9.10
CA GLN A 30 -22.31 4.46 9.15
C GLN A 30 -22.74 4.78 10.60
N THR A 31 -22.26 4.01 11.57
CA THR A 31 -22.65 4.14 12.98
C THR A 31 -21.69 5.02 13.79
N PHE A 32 -20.39 4.98 13.47
CA PHE A 32 -19.34 5.61 14.28
C PHE A 32 -18.54 6.68 13.52
N GLY A 33 -18.94 7.03 12.31
CA GLY A 33 -18.21 8.00 11.48
C GLY A 33 -16.83 7.49 11.01
N PRO A 34 -15.88 8.39 10.72
CA PRO A 34 -14.53 8.02 10.28
C PRO A 34 -13.77 7.29 11.38
N GLN A 35 -13.28 6.08 11.08
CA GLN A 35 -12.49 5.26 11.99
C GLN A 35 -11.15 4.92 11.34
N GLU A 36 -10.06 5.07 12.09
CA GLU A 36 -8.74 4.63 11.66
C GLU A 36 -8.59 3.12 11.92
N VAL A 37 -8.27 2.37 10.87
CA VAL A 37 -8.04 0.92 10.93
C VAL A 37 -6.60 0.63 10.54
N THR A 38 -5.82 0.13 11.50
CA THR A 38 -4.44 -0.29 11.32
C THR A 38 -4.35 -1.78 11.09
N ASN A 39 -3.61 -2.20 10.07
CA ASN A 39 -3.25 -3.60 9.84
C ASN A 39 -1.74 -3.74 9.79
N SER A 40 -1.23 -4.85 10.32
CA SER A 40 0.19 -5.20 10.26
C SER A 40 0.42 -6.26 9.20
N PHE A 41 1.54 -6.13 8.51
CA PHE A 41 1.91 -6.97 7.39
C PHE A 41 3.38 -7.36 7.47
N THR A 42 3.71 -8.51 6.88
CA THR A 42 5.08 -8.95 6.65
C THR A 42 5.22 -9.36 5.20
N VAL A 43 6.11 -8.70 4.47
CA VAL A 43 6.47 -9.08 3.09
C VAL A 43 7.69 -9.98 3.16
N LYS A 44 7.57 -11.20 2.66
CA LYS A 44 8.69 -12.14 2.56
C LYS A 44 9.79 -11.57 1.67
N ALA A 45 10.99 -12.11 1.80
CA ALA A 45 12.11 -11.77 0.91
C ALA A 45 11.70 -12.01 -0.55
N LYS A 46 12.05 -11.07 -1.44
CA LYS A 46 11.77 -11.11 -2.88
C LYS A 46 10.29 -11.29 -3.26
N ASP A 47 9.37 -10.90 -2.39
CA ASP A 47 7.93 -11.10 -2.57
C ASP A 47 7.14 -9.77 -2.60
N SER A 48 5.84 -9.84 -2.88
CA SER A 48 4.93 -8.71 -2.83
C SER A 48 3.56 -9.12 -2.31
N ILE A 49 2.91 -8.22 -1.57
CA ILE A 49 1.57 -8.46 -1.02
C ILE A 49 0.64 -7.29 -1.35
N ILE A 50 -0.64 -7.61 -1.50
CA ILE A 50 -1.70 -6.60 -1.62
C ILE A 50 -2.08 -6.15 -0.21
N VAL A 51 -1.95 -4.86 0.07
CA VAL A 51 -2.25 -4.28 1.39
C VAL A 51 -3.56 -3.50 1.42
N ARG A 52 -4.07 -3.14 0.25
CA ARG A 52 -5.38 -2.51 0.10
C ARG A 52 -5.95 -2.78 -1.28
N GLN A 53 -7.26 -3.06 -1.32
CA GLN A 53 -8.07 -3.00 -2.53
C GLN A 53 -9.28 -2.12 -2.26
N THR A 54 -9.65 -1.28 -3.22
CA THR A 54 -10.79 -0.37 -3.10
C THR A 54 -11.37 -0.09 -4.47
N TYR A 55 -12.66 0.22 -4.55
CA TYR A 55 -13.27 0.69 -5.79
C TYR A 55 -12.54 1.92 -6.33
N PHE A 56 -12.41 1.98 -7.66
CA PHE A 56 -11.78 3.09 -8.35
C PHE A 56 -12.36 4.44 -7.88
N LYS A 57 -11.52 5.29 -7.30
CA LYS A 57 -11.81 6.71 -7.15
C LYS A 57 -11.02 7.47 -8.20
N LYS A 58 -11.71 8.35 -8.93
CA LYS A 58 -11.15 9.23 -9.96
C LYS A 58 -9.97 10.08 -9.44
N ASP A 59 -9.96 10.39 -8.14
CA ASP A 59 -8.90 11.15 -7.45
C ASP A 59 -7.79 10.27 -6.86
N GLY A 60 -7.72 8.99 -7.27
CA GLY A 60 -6.74 8.03 -6.77
C GLY A 60 -5.30 8.25 -7.25
N GLU A 61 -4.98 9.40 -7.83
CA GLU A 61 -3.68 9.70 -8.46
C GLU A 61 -2.53 9.89 -7.46
N ASN A 62 -2.83 9.98 -6.16
CA ASN A 62 -1.84 10.16 -5.09
C ASN A 62 -1.78 8.94 -4.16
N PRO A 63 -1.10 7.85 -4.55
CA PRO A 63 -1.05 6.60 -3.78
C PRO A 63 -0.54 6.77 -2.34
N GLN A 64 0.37 7.72 -2.12
CA GLN A 64 0.93 8.07 -0.82
C GLN A 64 -0.12 8.62 0.18
N ASN A 65 -1.24 9.16 -0.31
CA ASN A 65 -2.29 9.75 0.53
C ASN A 65 -3.41 8.75 0.88
N TRP A 66 -3.33 7.50 0.42
CA TRP A 66 -4.35 6.48 0.69
C TRP A 66 -4.19 5.80 2.06
N PHE A 67 -3.07 6.03 2.72
CA PHE A 67 -2.79 5.52 4.06
C PHE A 67 -2.66 6.72 4.99
N SER A 68 -3.36 6.68 6.13
CA SER A 68 -3.25 7.73 7.15
C SER A 68 -1.95 7.61 7.95
N LYS A 69 -1.44 6.39 8.08
CA LYS A 69 -0.13 6.06 8.68
C LYS A 69 0.48 4.90 7.93
N PHE A 70 1.81 4.89 7.84
CA PHE A 70 2.56 3.81 7.23
C PHE A 70 3.91 3.69 7.96
N ASP A 71 3.99 2.74 8.87
CA ASP A 71 5.12 2.56 9.79
C ASP A 71 5.90 1.31 9.41
N ILE A 72 7.11 1.49 8.87
CA ILE A 72 7.99 0.38 8.48
C ILE A 72 8.86 0.00 9.68
N PHE A 73 8.89 -1.29 10.03
CA PHE A 73 9.82 -1.79 11.03
C PHE A 73 11.20 -1.94 10.37
N PRO A 74 12.20 -1.13 10.75
CA PRO A 74 13.50 -1.14 10.09
C PRO A 74 14.19 -2.48 10.30
N VAL A 75 14.92 -2.92 9.26
CA VAL A 75 15.70 -4.16 9.27
C VAL A 75 17.16 -3.78 9.09
N GLU A 76 18.03 -4.31 9.95
CA GLU A 76 19.45 -4.00 9.94
C GLU A 76 20.10 -4.33 8.58
N GLY A 77 20.81 -3.33 8.04
CA GLY A 77 21.50 -3.41 6.75
C GLY A 77 20.61 -3.18 5.52
N ILE A 78 19.34 -2.78 5.70
CA ILE A 78 18.43 -2.49 4.59
C ILE A 78 17.96 -1.03 4.69
N GLU A 79 18.19 -0.25 3.64
CA GLU A 79 17.67 1.10 3.52
C GLU A 79 16.20 1.06 3.06
N MET A 80 15.32 1.68 3.84
CA MET A 80 13.88 1.70 3.57
C MET A 80 13.49 2.90 2.72
N ASN A 81 12.56 2.71 1.79
CA ASN A 81 11.94 3.82 1.07
C ASN A 81 10.91 4.54 1.93
N ASN A 82 10.68 5.81 1.63
CA ASN A 82 9.66 6.60 2.31
C ASN A 82 8.29 6.41 1.63
N PRO A 83 7.29 5.83 2.31
CA PRO A 83 5.96 5.59 1.73
C PRO A 83 5.16 6.88 1.47
N ASN A 84 5.57 8.00 2.05
CA ASN A 84 4.90 9.30 1.88
C ASN A 84 5.37 10.06 0.63
N LEU A 85 6.35 9.55 -0.11
CA LEU A 85 6.84 10.16 -1.35
C LEU A 85 6.17 9.49 -2.56
N ALA A 86 5.50 10.28 -3.39
CA ALA A 86 4.79 9.78 -4.58
C ALA A 86 5.70 9.02 -5.55
N GLU A 87 6.96 9.44 -5.69
CA GLU A 87 7.96 8.83 -6.58
C GLU A 87 8.29 7.37 -6.23
N ASN A 88 8.08 6.96 -4.96
CA ASN A 88 8.30 5.59 -4.52
C ASN A 88 7.14 4.66 -4.89
N TRP A 89 6.04 5.20 -5.42
CA TRP A 89 4.88 4.46 -5.88
C TRP A 89 4.85 4.39 -7.40
N LYS A 90 5.02 3.18 -7.94
CA LYS A 90 4.92 2.95 -9.38
C LYS A 90 3.50 2.55 -9.74
N LYS A 91 2.87 3.35 -10.60
CA LYS A 91 1.58 3.04 -11.21
C LYS A 91 1.78 2.09 -12.40
N THR A 92 1.14 0.94 -12.39
CA THR A 92 0.98 0.09 -13.57
C THR A 92 -0.44 0.26 -14.10
N SER A 93 -0.56 0.78 -15.32
CA SER A 93 -1.84 1.10 -15.98
C SER A 93 -2.19 0.11 -17.10
N ASN A 94 -1.44 -0.98 -17.23
CA ASN A 94 -1.62 -1.97 -18.32
C ASN A 94 -2.91 -2.77 -18.19
N GLU A 95 -3.60 -2.66 -17.07
CA GLU A 95 -4.90 -3.27 -16.82
C GLU A 95 -5.92 -2.15 -16.66
N ASN A 96 -7.20 -2.41 -16.98
CA ASN A 96 -8.33 -1.46 -16.78
C ASN A 96 -8.49 -1.00 -15.31
N VAL A 97 -7.59 -1.43 -14.44
CA VAL A 97 -7.57 -1.28 -12.99
C VAL A 97 -6.22 -0.67 -12.59
N PRO A 98 -6.19 0.55 -12.03
CA PRO A 98 -4.95 1.15 -11.54
C PRO A 98 -4.35 0.31 -10.42
N THR A 99 -3.09 -0.08 -10.58
CA THR A 99 -2.33 -0.75 -9.53
C THR A 99 -1.13 0.10 -9.13
N TYR A 100 -0.98 0.35 -7.84
CA TYR A 100 0.13 1.12 -7.28
C TYR A 100 1.05 0.20 -6.48
N THR A 101 2.31 0.12 -6.89
CA THR A 101 3.33 -0.70 -6.23
C THR A 101 4.33 0.18 -5.53
N PHE A 102 4.45 0.01 -4.21
CA PHE A 102 5.50 0.59 -3.39
C PHE A 102 6.59 -0.44 -3.13
N THR A 103 7.84 -0.17 -3.54
CA THR A 103 8.98 -1.00 -3.14
C THR A 103 9.46 -0.52 -1.77
N ILE A 104 9.35 -1.37 -0.76
CA ILE A 104 9.59 -1.00 0.65
C ILE A 104 11.07 -0.68 0.95
N ASN A 105 11.99 -1.24 0.17
CA ASN A 105 13.44 -1.05 0.29
C ASN A 105 14.05 -0.48 -1.00
N LYS A 106 15.24 0.11 -0.88
CA LYS A 106 16.08 0.48 -2.03
C LYS A 106 16.82 -0.72 -2.61
#